data_AF-R7RZK1-F1
#
_entry.id   AF-R7RZK1-F1
#
_cell.length_a   1.000
_cell.length_b   1.000
_cell.length_c   1.000
_cell.angle_alpha   90.00
_cell.angle_beta   90.00
_cell.angle_gamma   90.00
#
_symmetry.space_group_name_H-M   'P 1'
#
loop_
_entity.id
_entity.type
_entity.pdbx_description
1 polymer ?
#
loop_
_entity_poly.entity_id
_entity_poly.type
_entity_poly.pdbx_seq_one_letter_code
_entity_poly.pdbx_strand_id
1 'polypeptide(L)'
;ADLSVKRVQKLARERDPIKRADFIRRAGRYSPACFVFLDEVSKNDRTYARLWGRAERGERVECYEPFVRGERVSMLAAMALDEGITAAKVVYGSFNAALFIDFLRRDLVRFVT
;
A
#
# COMPACT_ATOMS: atom_id res chain seq x y z
N ALA A 1 25.39 32.85 -0.88
CA ALA A 1 24.62 31.89 -0.06
C ALA A 1 24.89 30.51 -0.64
N ASP A 2 25.50 29.64 0.17
CA ASP A 2 26.00 28.33 -0.27
C ASP A 2 24.85 27.33 -0.44
N LEU A 3 24.67 26.86 -1.67
CA LEU A 3 23.66 25.84 -2.00
C LEU A 3 24.23 24.45 -1.70
N SER A 4 23.45 23.61 -1.01
CA SER A 4 23.79 22.19 -0.80
C SER A 4 22.98 21.29 -1.75
N VAL A 5 23.66 20.29 -2.33
CA VAL A 5 23.03 19.29 -3.21
C VAL A 5 22.12 18.38 -2.38
N LYS A 6 20.83 18.31 -2.74
CA LYS A 6 19.83 17.45 -2.10
C LYS A 6 19.23 16.48 -3.12
N ARG A 7 18.86 15.28 -2.66
CA ARG A 7 18.11 14.33 -3.49
C ARG A 7 16.74 14.90 -3.81
N VAL A 8 16.38 14.94 -5.10
CA VAL A 8 15.06 15.41 -5.54
C VAL A 8 13.98 14.48 -5.00
N GLN A 9 12.98 15.04 -4.31
CA GLN A 9 11.78 14.32 -3.93
C GLN A 9 10.82 14.27 -5.12
N LYS A 10 10.55 13.07 -5.65
CA LYS A 10 9.55 12.89 -6.71
C LYS A 10 8.15 13.00 -6.09
N LEU A 11 7.38 13.99 -6.53
CA LEU A 11 6.00 14.20 -6.12
C LEU A 11 5.07 13.93 -7.30
N ALA A 12 3.88 13.38 -7.03
CA ALA A 12 2.84 13.23 -8.06
C ALA A 12 2.40 14.61 -8.55
N ARG A 13 2.23 14.76 -9.86
CA ARG A 13 1.80 16.03 -10.48
C ARG A 13 0.36 16.38 -10.11
N GLU A 14 -0.44 15.35 -9.86
CA GLU A 14 -1.84 15.41 -9.44
C GLU A 14 -1.99 15.84 -7.96
N ARG A 15 -0.89 15.90 -7.20
CA ARG A 15 -0.92 16.29 -5.80
C ARG A 15 -1.34 17.75 -5.66
N ASP A 16 -2.47 17.95 -4.99
CA ASP A 16 -3.04 19.27 -4.73
C ASP A 16 -3.05 19.56 -3.22
N PRO A 17 -2.29 20.56 -2.73
CA PRO A 17 -2.23 20.88 -1.30
C PRO A 17 -3.57 21.40 -0.75
N ILE A 18 -4.39 22.08 -1.58
CA ILE A 18 -5.68 22.62 -1.17
C ILE A 18 -6.67 21.47 -0.95
N LYS A 19 -6.75 20.51 -1.89
CA LYS A 19 -7.61 19.32 -1.72
C LYS A 19 -7.23 18.48 -0.52
N ARG A 20 -5.93 18.36 -0.23
CA ARG A 20 -5.43 17.65 0.96
C ARG A 20 -5.83 18.35 2.26
N ALA A 21 -5.66 19.67 2.32
CA ALA A 21 -6.06 20.45 3.49
C ALA A 21 -7.58 20.37 3.72
N ASP A 22 -8.38 20.47 2.66
CA ASP A 22 -9.83 20.30 2.73
C ASP A 22 -10.23 18.91 3.23
N PHE A 23 -9.60 17.85 2.71
CA PHE A 23 -9.83 16.48 3.17
C PHE A 23 -9.56 16.33 4.66
N ILE A 24 -8.39 16.78 5.14
CA ILE A 24 -8.02 16.71 6.56
C ILE A 24 -9.02 17.48 7.42
N ARG A 25 -9.40 18.70 7.00
CA ARG A 25 -10.41 19.51 7.69
C ARG A 25 -11.75 18.79 7.82
N ARG A 26 -12.20 18.10 6.76
CA ARG A 26 -13.48 17.35 6.77
C ARG A 26 -13.39 16.09 7.62
N ALA A 27 -12.30 15.31 7.46
CA ALA A 27 -12.09 14.08 8.20
C ALA A 27 -11.94 14.35 9.72
N GLY A 28 -11.25 15.43 10.10
CA GLY A 28 -11.03 15.81 11.50
C GLY A 28 -12.29 16.21 12.28
N ARG A 29 -13.48 16.22 11.65
CA ARG A 29 -14.77 16.41 12.33
C ARG A 29 -15.32 15.14 12.97
N TYR A 30 -14.74 13.98 12.64
CA TYR A 30 -15.18 12.68 13.13
C TYR A 30 -14.12 12.09 14.07
N SER A 31 -14.56 11.26 15.01
CA SER A 31 -13.64 10.45 15.81
C SER A 31 -12.86 9.50 14.90
N PRO A 32 -11.56 9.26 15.15
CA PRO A 32 -10.79 8.22 14.47
C PRO A 32 -11.48 6.84 14.43
N ALA A 33 -12.23 6.49 15.48
CA ALA A 33 -12.99 5.23 15.57
C ALA A 33 -14.15 5.13 14.55
N CYS A 34 -14.56 6.24 13.94
CA CYS A 34 -15.59 6.23 12.88
C CYS A 34 -15.03 5.83 11.50
N PHE A 35 -13.72 5.64 11.37
CA PHE A 35 -13.08 5.34 10.09
C PHE A 35 -12.68 3.87 10.00
N VAL A 36 -13.00 3.28 8.85
CA VAL A 36 -12.41 2.02 8.39
C VAL A 36 -11.58 2.34 7.14
N PHE A 37 -10.28 2.10 7.23
CA PHE A 37 -9.35 2.34 6.13
C PHE A 37 -9.17 1.10 5.29
N LEU A 38 -9.20 1.27 3.96
CA LEU A 38 -8.94 0.20 3.01
C LEU A 38 -7.69 0.51 2.21
N ASP A 39 -6.87 -0.51 1.98
CA ASP A 39 -5.73 -0.41 1.07
C ASP A 39 -5.46 -1.72 0.34
N GLU A 40 -4.95 -1.61 -0.89
CA GLU A 40 -4.57 -2.75 -1.72
C GLU A 40 -3.05 -2.94 -1.67
N VAL A 41 -2.64 -4.17 -1.34
CA VAL A 41 -1.26 -4.61 -1.47
C VAL A 41 -1.17 -5.70 -2.53
N SER A 42 -0.15 -5.66 -3.37
CA SER A 42 0.14 -6.76 -4.29
C SER A 42 1.57 -7.25 -4.11
N LYS A 43 1.72 -8.57 -4.24
CA LYS A 43 2.97 -9.29 -4.05
C LYS A 43 3.17 -10.23 -5.22
N ASN A 44 4.41 -10.42 -5.61
CA ASN A 44 4.84 -11.51 -6.47
C ASN A 44 6.12 -12.13 -5.91
N ASP A 45 6.62 -13.17 -6.56
CA ASP A 45 7.83 -13.89 -6.11
C ASP A 45 9.10 -13.03 -6.11
N ARG A 46 9.08 -11.85 -6.74
CA ARG A 46 10.21 -10.90 -6.74
C ARG A 46 10.16 -9.90 -5.59
N THR A 47 9.04 -9.78 -4.88
CA THR A 47 8.86 -8.75 -3.84
C THR A 47 9.86 -8.90 -2.68
N TYR A 48 10.40 -10.10 -2.44
CA TYR A 48 11.38 -10.35 -1.37
C TYR A 48 12.85 -10.23 -1.78
N ALA A 49 13.15 -10.07 -3.07
CA ALA A 49 14.54 -9.97 -3.50
C ALA A 49 15.19 -8.71 -2.90
N ARG A 50 16.30 -8.90 -2.17
CA ARG A 50 17.08 -7.78 -1.64
C ARG A 50 17.64 -6.93 -2.77
N LEU A 51 17.26 -5.66 -2.82
CA LEU A 51 17.76 -4.70 -3.82
C LEU A 51 19.17 -4.20 -3.52
N TRP A 52 19.64 -4.33 -2.28
CA TRP A 52 20.92 -3.79 -1.82
C TRP A 52 21.62 -4.79 -0.90
N GLY A 53 22.92 -4.94 -1.05
CA GLY A 53 23.79 -5.67 -0.13
C GLY A 53 25.15 -4.99 -0.02
N ARG A 54 26.05 -5.57 0.78
CA ARG A 54 27.39 -5.05 1.05
C ARG A 54 28.42 -6.14 0.77
N ALA A 55 29.49 -5.80 0.06
CA ALA A 55 30.67 -6.63 -0.19
C ALA A 55 31.90 -5.73 -0.12
N GLU A 56 33.08 -6.32 -0.15
CA GLU A 56 34.33 -5.56 -0.20
C GLU A 56 34.46 -4.76 -1.50
N ARG A 57 35.35 -3.76 -1.50
CA ARG A 57 35.56 -2.92 -2.68
C ARG A 57 36.21 -3.76 -3.79
N GLY A 58 35.52 -3.87 -4.92
CA GLY A 58 35.95 -4.68 -6.06
C GLY A 58 35.25 -6.04 -6.14
N GLU A 59 34.48 -6.41 -5.12
CA GLU A 59 33.69 -7.63 -5.10
C GLU A 59 32.23 -7.38 -5.51
N ARG A 60 31.63 -8.40 -6.12
CA ARG A 60 30.20 -8.38 -6.47
C ARG A 60 29.40 -8.92 -5.29
N VAL A 61 28.35 -8.20 -4.91
CA VAL A 61 27.32 -8.74 -4.02
C VAL A 61 26.47 -9.73 -4.81
N GLU A 62 26.43 -10.98 -4.35
CA GLU A 62 25.61 -12.03 -4.95
C GLU A 62 24.50 -12.45 -3.98
N CYS A 63 23.31 -12.71 -4.53
CA CYS A 63 22.15 -13.18 -3.78
C CYS A 63 21.35 -14.13 -4.68
N TYR A 64 21.03 -15.31 -4.15
CA TYR A 64 20.26 -16.33 -4.87
C TYR A 64 18.78 -16.17 -4.51
N GLU A 65 18.00 -15.72 -5.48
CA GLU A 65 16.56 -15.44 -5.33
C GLU A 65 15.79 -16.06 -6.50
N PRO A 66 14.49 -16.36 -6.35
CA PRO A 66 13.66 -16.81 -7.46
C PRO A 66 13.66 -15.82 -8.63
N PHE A 67 14.17 -16.26 -9.79
CA PHE A 67 14.17 -15.45 -11.02
C PHE A 67 12.83 -15.47 -11.77
N VAL A 68 11.97 -16.44 -11.43
CA VAL A 68 10.66 -16.62 -12.06
C VAL A 68 9.73 -15.44 -11.74
N ARG A 69 8.94 -15.01 -12.72
CA ARG A 69 7.77 -14.19 -12.45
C ARG A 69 6.68 -15.15 -11.96
N GLY A 70 6.61 -15.36 -10.66
CA GLY A 70 5.47 -16.05 -10.06
C GLY A 70 4.15 -15.34 -10.32
N GLU A 71 3.06 -16.02 -10.00
CA GLU A 71 1.74 -15.42 -10.05
C GLU A 71 1.64 -14.25 -9.07
N ARG A 72 1.17 -13.11 -9.57
CA ARG A 72 0.92 -11.95 -8.71
C ARG A 72 -0.30 -12.26 -7.86
N VAL A 73 -0.18 -12.03 -6.56
CA VAL A 73 -1.29 -12.07 -5.63
C VAL A 73 -1.60 -10.64 -5.21
N SER A 74 -2.87 -10.24 -5.29
CA SER A 74 -3.33 -8.96 -4.78
C SER A 74 -4.26 -9.19 -3.59
N MET A 75 -4.12 -8.36 -2.58
CA MET A 75 -4.88 -8.41 -1.35
C MET A 75 -5.46 -7.04 -1.07
N LEU A 76 -6.74 -7.01 -0.74
CA LEU A 76 -7.42 -5.84 -0.20
C LEU A 76 -7.71 -6.10 1.26
N ALA A 77 -7.35 -5.16 2.13
CA ALA A 77 -7.62 -5.26 3.57
C ALA A 77 -8.31 -4.00 4.07
N ALA A 78 -9.19 -4.19 5.04
CA ALA A 78 -9.85 -3.15 5.79
C ALA A 78 -9.36 -3.17 7.24
N MET A 79 -9.10 -1.99 7.80
CA MET A 79 -8.60 -1.82 9.16
C MET A 79 -9.39 -0.74 9.89
N ALA A 80 -9.87 -1.09 11.08
CA ALA A 80 -10.49 -0.17 12.03
C ALA A 80 -9.53 0.07 13.22
N LEU A 81 -9.72 1.18 13.93
CA LEU A 81 -8.78 1.62 14.97
C LEU A 81 -8.71 0.62 16.14
N ASP A 82 -9.85 0.12 16.61
CA ASP A 82 -9.92 -0.66 17.84
C ASP A 82 -9.86 -2.17 17.57
N GLU A 83 -10.29 -2.61 16.39
CA GLU A 83 -10.37 -4.02 15.99
C GLU A 83 -9.18 -4.50 15.14
N GLY A 84 -8.36 -3.58 14.62
CA GLY A 84 -7.31 -3.92 13.67
C GLY A 84 -7.91 -4.35 12.31
N ILE A 85 -7.38 -5.41 11.71
CA ILE A 85 -7.86 -5.89 10.40
C ILE A 85 -9.24 -6.54 10.56
N THR A 86 -10.27 -5.91 10.01
CA THR A 86 -11.67 -6.36 10.13
C THR A 86 -12.12 -7.23 8.96
N ALA A 87 -11.56 -7.02 7.78
CA ALA A 87 -11.84 -7.82 6.58
C ALA A 87 -10.62 -7.87 5.66
N ALA A 88 -10.39 -9.00 5.00
CA ALA A 88 -9.35 -9.14 4.01
C ALA A 88 -9.77 -10.10 2.90
N LYS A 89 -9.34 -9.81 1.66
CA LYS A 89 -9.58 -10.67 0.51
C LYS A 89 -8.34 -10.76 -0.36
N VAL A 90 -7.98 -11.99 -0.70
CA VAL A 90 -6.81 -12.31 -1.51
C VAL A 90 -7.28 -12.90 -2.83
N VAL A 91 -6.71 -12.41 -3.94
CA VAL A 91 -7.01 -12.88 -5.28
C VAL A 91 -5.72 -13.05 -6.08
N TYR A 92 -5.74 -14.00 -7.01
CA TYR A 92 -4.69 -14.10 -8.02
C TYR A 92 -4.91 -13.06 -9.12
N GLY A 93 -3.81 -12.44 -9.57
CA GLY A 93 -3.82 -11.40 -10.58
C GLY A 93 -4.20 -10.03 -10.04
N SER A 94 -4.92 -9.25 -10.86
CA SER A 94 -5.34 -7.88 -10.54
C SER A 94 -6.61 -7.85 -9.72
N PHE A 95 -6.65 -6.99 -8.70
CA PHE A 95 -7.91 -6.61 -8.08
C PHE A 95 -8.67 -5.67 -9.02
N ASN A 96 -9.94 -5.97 -9.30
CA ASN A 96 -10.76 -5.20 -10.23
C ASN A 96 -12.00 -4.63 -9.54
N ALA A 97 -12.73 -3.74 -10.23
CA ALA A 97 -13.90 -3.08 -9.67
C ALA A 97 -15.00 -4.05 -9.22
N ALA A 98 -15.23 -5.15 -9.94
CA ALA A 98 -16.22 -6.15 -9.55
C ALA A 98 -15.83 -6.87 -8.25
N LEU A 99 -14.56 -7.25 -8.11
CA LEU A 99 -14.01 -7.84 -6.89
C LEU A 99 -14.08 -6.88 -5.70
N PHE A 100 -13.89 -5.57 -5.95
CA PHE A 100 -14.01 -4.53 -4.94
C PHE A 100 -15.45 -4.40 -4.42
N ILE A 101 -16.44 -4.31 -5.32
CA ILE A 101 -17.85 -4.27 -4.92
C ILE A 101 -18.25 -5.55 -4.18
N ASP A 102 -17.77 -6.71 -4.62
CA ASP A 102 -18.00 -7.98 -3.94
C ASP A 102 -17.41 -7.97 -2.52
N PHE A 103 -16.17 -7.47 -2.36
CA PHE A 103 -15.53 -7.30 -1.06
C PHE A 103 -16.34 -6.41 -0.12
N LEU A 104 -16.77 -5.24 -0.60
CA LEU A 104 -17.56 -4.32 0.21
C LEU A 104 -18.86 -4.97 0.72
N ARG A 105 -19.56 -5.69 -0.16
CA ARG A 105 -20.87 -6.29 0.15
C ARG A 105 -20.77 -7.52 1.04
N ARG A 106 -19.79 -8.38 0.79
CA ARG A 106 -19.72 -9.71 1.43
C ARG A 106 -18.82 -9.75 2.63
N ASP A 107 -17.73 -8.99 2.59
CA ASP A 107 -16.64 -9.08 3.56
C ASP A 107 -16.65 -7.89 4.53
N LEU A 108 -16.86 -6.65 4.04
CA LEU A 108 -16.76 -5.45 4.86
C LEU A 108 -18.04 -5.05 5.60
N VAL A 109 -19.12 -4.77 4.87
CA VAL A 109 -20.34 -4.16 5.44
C VAL A 109 -21.11 -5.12 6.35
N ARG A 110 -20.82 -6.42 6.29
CA ARG A 110 -21.45 -7.43 7.16
C ARG A 110 -21.21 -7.17 8.66
N PHE A 111 -20.18 -6.40 9.01
CA PHE A 111 -19.77 -6.12 10.39
C PHE A 111 -20.21 -4.75 10.93
N VAL A 112 -20.83 -3.89 10.12
CA VAL A 112 -21.33 -2.60 10.60
C VAL A 112 -22.77 -2.80 11.10
N THR A 113 -22.92 -3.20 12.36
CA THR A 113 -24.21 -3.25 13.08
C THR A 113 -24.20 -2.26 14.22
#